data_AF-A0A832R2M3-F1
#
_entry.id   AF-A0A832R2M3-F1
#
_cell.length_a   1.000
_cell.length_b   1.000
_cell.length_c   1.000
_cell.angle_alpha   90.00
_cell.angle_beta   90.00
_cell.angle_gamma   90.00
#
_symmetry.space_group_name_H-M   'P 1'
#
loop_
_entity.id
_entity.type
_entity.pdbx_description
1 polymer ?
#
loop_
_entity_poly.entity_id
_entity_poly.type
_entity_poly.pdbx_seq_one_letter_code
_entity_poly.pdbx_strand_id
1 'polypeptide(L)' 'MTTVVAVGGNPFFKPFNGPHETAPFDKIKIEHFEPAFEKAIAEHKSEVDAIAANTDKPTFVNTIEALEYAG' A
#
# COMPACT_ATOMS: atom_id res chain seq x y z
N MET A 1 -4.97 10.68 -26.75
CA MET A 1 -4.23 11.56 -25.81
C MET A 1 -4.14 10.81 -24.50
N THR A 2 -3.00 10.20 -24.22
CA THR A 2 -2.79 9.39 -23.01
C THR A 2 -2.10 10.28 -21.99
N THR A 3 -2.86 10.87 -21.07
CA THR A 3 -2.30 11.63 -19.97
C THR A 3 -1.74 10.65 -18.95
N VAL A 4 -0.41 10.54 -18.94
CA VAL A 4 0.37 9.91 -17.88
C VAL A 4 0.20 10.78 -16.64
N VAL A 5 -0.71 10.41 -15.74
CA VAL A 5 -0.76 11.02 -14.40
C VAL A 5 0.51 10.55 -13.67
N ALA A 6 1.40 11.50 -13.41
CA ALA A 6 2.67 11.25 -12.76
C ALA A 6 2.49 10.43 -11.46
N VAL A 7 3.36 9.43 -11.26
CA VAL A 7 3.43 8.53 -10.09
C VAL A 7 3.52 9.28 -8.74
N GLY A 8 3.80 10.59 -8.74
CA GLY A 8 3.78 11.44 -7.53
C GLY A 8 2.43 12.08 -7.17
N GLY A 9 1.40 11.95 -8.00
CA GLY A 9 0.11 12.64 -7.84
C GLY A 9 -1.04 11.78 -7.30
N ASN A 10 -0.85 10.47 -7.13
CA ASN A 10 -1.92 9.59 -6.68
C ASN A 10 -2.20 9.78 -5.17
N PRO A 11 -3.41 10.20 -4.77
CA PRO A 11 -3.74 10.45 -3.37
C PRO A 11 -3.62 9.22 -2.47
N PHE A 12 -3.65 8.00 -3.02
CA PHE A 12 -3.52 6.76 -2.25
C PHE A 12 -2.08 6.45 -1.81
N PHE A 13 -1.06 7.13 -2.36
CA PHE A 13 0.35 6.82 -2.07
C PHE A 13 0.91 7.50 -0.81
N LYS A 14 0.06 8.20 -0.06
CA LYS A 14 0.42 8.90 1.18
C LYS A 14 -0.71 8.78 2.19
N PRO A 15 -0.40 8.83 3.50
CA PRO A 15 -1.42 8.93 4.54
C PRO A 15 -2.38 10.10 4.30
N PHE A 16 -3.63 9.94 4.71
CA PHE A 16 -4.64 10.98 4.60
C PHE A 16 -4.52 11.99 5.74
N ASN A 17 -4.54 13.28 5.39
CA ASN A 17 -4.42 14.37 6.36
C ASN A 17 -5.79 14.94 6.81
N GLY A 18 -6.89 14.29 6.44
CA GLY A 18 -8.23 14.68 6.88
C GLY A 18 -8.47 14.41 8.37
N PRO A 19 -9.51 15.00 8.99
CA PRO A 19 -9.91 14.63 10.34
C PRO A 19 -10.10 13.11 10.42
N HIS A 20 -9.50 12.46 11.43
CA HIS A 20 -9.51 10.99 11.56
C HIS A 20 -9.04 10.25 10.30
N GLU A 21 -8.07 10.80 9.57
CA GLU A 21 -7.55 10.21 8.34
C GLU A 21 -8.62 10.04 7.25
N THR A 22 -9.61 10.94 7.21
CA THR A 22 -10.64 10.89 6.18
C THR A 22 -10.04 11.06 4.78
N ALA A 23 -10.45 10.20 3.85
CA ALA A 23 -9.98 10.21 2.47
C ALA A 23 -10.37 11.51 1.73
N PRO A 24 -9.46 12.08 0.91
CA PRO A 24 -9.74 13.27 0.11
C PRO A 24 -10.54 12.89 -1.15
N PHE A 25 -11.83 12.58 -0.98
CA PHE A 25 -12.71 12.15 -2.08
C PHE A 25 -12.82 13.16 -3.23
N ASP A 26 -12.60 14.44 -2.96
CA ASP A 26 -12.53 15.52 -3.95
C ASP A 26 -11.34 15.37 -4.93
N LYS A 27 -10.28 14.65 -4.51
CA LYS A 27 -9.05 14.45 -5.29
C LYS A 27 -8.94 13.05 -5.90
N ILE A 28 -9.77 12.11 -5.45
CA ILE A 28 -9.76 10.73 -5.95
C ILE A 28 -10.50 10.68 -7.28
N LYS A 29 -9.86 10.07 -8.28
CA LYS A 29 -10.39 9.89 -9.63
C LYS A 29 -10.28 8.43 -10.04
N ILE A 30 -11.07 8.01 -11.03
CA ILE A 30 -11.09 6.63 -11.54
C ILE A 30 -9.68 6.19 -12.00
N GLU A 31 -8.93 7.08 -12.65
CA GLU A 31 -7.56 6.85 -13.12
C GLU A 31 -6.53 6.56 -12.01
N HIS A 32 -6.87 6.81 -10.74
CA HIS A 32 -5.99 6.55 -9.61
C HIS A 32 -6.08 5.11 -9.08
N PHE A 33 -7.17 4.38 -9.36
CA PHE A 33 -7.42 3.09 -8.71
C PHE A 33 -6.51 1.98 -9.24
N GLU A 34 -6.47 1.77 -10.55
CA GLU A 34 -5.65 0.73 -11.18
C GLU A 34 -4.16 0.84 -10.78
N PRO A 35 -3.48 1.99 -10.94
CA PRO A 35 -2.08 2.10 -10.51
C PRO A 35 -1.92 2.03 -8.98
N ALA A 36 -2.95 2.35 -8.20
CA ALA A 36 -2.89 2.19 -6.75
C ALA A 36 -2.93 0.72 -6.34
N PHE A 37 -3.83 -0.07 -6.93
CA PHE A 37 -3.92 -1.50 -6.67
C PHE A 37 -2.68 -2.24 -7.15
N GLU A 38 -2.17 -1.95 -8.34
CA GLU A 38 -0.94 -2.59 -8.85
C GLU A 38 0.23 -2.39 -7.89
N LYS A 39 0.40 -1.15 -7.41
CA LYS A 39 1.45 -0.82 -6.44
C LYS A 39 1.22 -1.51 -5.10
N ALA A 40 0.02 -1.45 -4.54
CA ALA A 40 -0.31 -2.07 -3.25
C ALA A 40 -0.11 -3.59 -3.27
N ILE A 41 -0.53 -4.27 -4.34
CA ILE A 41 -0.31 -5.71 -4.50
C ILE A 41 1.18 -6.03 -4.57
N ALA A 42 1.97 -5.22 -5.28
CA ALA A 42 3.41 -5.42 -5.38
C ALA A 42 4.13 -5.21 -4.04
N GLU A 43 3.76 -4.16 -3.30
CA GLU A 43 4.30 -3.86 -1.96
C GLU A 43 3.93 -4.97 -0.96
N HIS A 44 2.64 -5.30 -0.84
CA HIS A 44 2.17 -6.38 0.02
C HIS A 44 2.87 -7.72 -0.26
N LYS A 45 3.01 -8.07 -1.55
CA LYS A 45 3.71 -9.29 -1.93
C LYS A 45 5.17 -9.27 -1.49
N SER A 46 5.86 -8.14 -1.65
CA SER A 46 7.25 -7.99 -1.21
C SER A 46 7.40 -8.13 0.30
N GLU A 47 6.45 -7.60 1.07
CA GLU A 47 6.44 -7.70 2.53
C GLU A 47 6.20 -9.14 2.99
N VAL A 48 5.22 -9.82 2.41
CA VAL A 48 4.94 -11.23 2.68
C VAL A 48 6.12 -12.12 2.30
N ASP A 49 6.74 -11.89 1.14
CA ASP A 49 7.93 -12.63 0.70
C ASP A 49 9.10 -12.41 1.68
N ALA A 50 9.26 -11.22 2.24
CA ALA A 50 10.27 -10.92 3.27
C ALA A 50 9.99 -11.63 4.61
N ILE A 51 8.72 -11.68 5.03
CA ILE A 51 8.30 -12.45 6.22
C ILE A 51 8.57 -13.94 6.02
N ALA A 52 8.21 -14.48 4.85
CA ALA A 52 8.40 -15.89 4.52
C ALA A 52 9.89 -16.28 4.40
N ALA A 53 10.74 -15.34 3.97
CA ALA A 53 12.19 -15.54 3.86
C ALA A 53 12.93 -15.36 5.19
N ASN A 54 12.26 -14.96 6.27
CA ASN A 54 12.90 -14.76 7.56
C ASN A 54 13.44 -16.10 8.12
N THR A 55 14.76 -16.16 8.35
CA THR A 55 15.46 -17.35 8.84
C THR A 55 15.46 -17.51 10.35
N ASP A 56 15.01 -16.50 11.10
CA ASP A 56 14.88 -16.58 12.55
C ASP A 56 13.81 -17.60 12.95
N LYS A 57 13.88 -18.08 14.20
CA LYS A 57 12.82 -18.95 14.72
C LYS A 57 11.47 -18.22 14.63
N PRO A 58 10.39 -18.86 14.12
CA PRO A 58 9.10 -18.22 14.03
C PRO A 58 8.57 -17.87 15.42
N THR A 59 8.06 -16.65 15.53
CA THR A 59 7.45 -16.04 16.71
C THR A 59 6.15 -15.38 16.30
N PHE A 60 5.32 -15.01 17.29
CA PHE A 60 4.11 -14.24 17.01
C PHE A 60 4.44 -12.91 16.30
N VAL A 61 5.49 -12.22 16.75
CA VAL A 61 5.93 -10.91 16.23
C VAL A 61 6.39 -10.99 14.78
N ASN A 62 7.34 -11.89 14.47
CA ASN A 62 7.94 -11.96 13.13
C ASN A 62 7.09 -12.74 12.11
N THR A 63 5.92 -13.24 12.48
CA THR A 63 5.02 -13.99 11.58
C THR A 63 3.62 -13.39 11.59
N ILE A 64 2.90 -13.43 12.72
CA ILE A 64 1.48 -13.03 12.76
C ILE A 64 1.33 -11.51 12.79
N GLU A 65 2.03 -10.84 13.70
CA GLU A 65 2.01 -9.39 13.79
C GLU A 65 2.58 -8.75 12.52
N ALA A 66 3.69 -9.28 11.99
CA ALA A 66 4.25 -8.81 10.73
C ALA A 66 3.27 -8.97 9.55
N LEU A 67 2.52 -10.07 9.48
CA LEU A 67 1.50 -10.26 8.43
C LEU A 67 0.31 -9.31 8.58
N GLU A 68 -0.07 -8.94 9.81
CA GLU A 68 -1.13 -7.95 10.06
C GLU A 68 -0.71 -6.55 9.60
N TYR A 69 0.57 -6.21 9.69
CA TYR A 69 1.11 -4.94 9.19
C TYR A 69 1.41 -4.94 7.69
N ALA A 70 1.39 -6.09 7.02
CA ALA A 70 1.66 -6.16 5.59
C ALA A 70 0.42 -5.78 4.77
N GLY A 71 0.60 -4.90 3.78
CA GLY A 71 -0.47 -4.38 2.89
C GLY A 71 -0.90 -2.95 3.19
#